data_AF-A0A512H9W8-F1
#
_entry.id   AF-A0A512H9W8-F1
#
_cell.length_a   1.000
_cell.length_b   1.000
_cell.length_c   1.000
_cell.angle_alpha   90.00
_cell.angle_beta   90.00
_cell.angle_gamma   90.00
#
_symmetry.space_group_name_H-M   'P 1'
#
loop_
_entity.id
_entity.type
_entity.pdbx_description
1 polymer ?
#
loop_
_entity_poly.entity_id
_entity_poly.type
_entity_poly.pdbx_seq_one_letter_code
_entity_poly.pdbx_strand_id
1 'polypeptide(L)'
;MIRRPPDQKETYEFSPIFDNGTSLGYENAEKQLVALCDTNHLDAYIGRGSHHCSWTVADDQRAPHIELCAHYLKTHPDARSAMQDVLRFEPTDIETICAECTQFPVGVPFTPERAYFVSRLVLARRARLVALLEGTHGKLD
;
A
#
# COMPACT_ATOMS: atom_id res chain seq x y z
N MET A 1 6.29 15.54 16.31
CA MET A 1 7.46 16.43 16.43
C MET A 1 7.12 17.54 17.42
N ILE A 2 7.98 17.87 18.39
CA ILE A 2 7.73 18.95 19.35
C ILE A 2 8.39 20.21 18.80
N ARG A 3 7.59 21.27 18.58
CA ARG A 3 8.14 22.60 18.31
C ARG A 3 8.14 23.39 19.62
N ARG A 4 9.30 23.94 19.98
CA ARG A 4 9.47 24.85 21.11
C ARG A 4 9.95 26.21 20.62
N PRO A 5 9.05 27.10 20.16
CA PRO A 5 9.43 28.48 19.93
C PRO A 5 9.78 29.15 21.28
N PRO A 6 10.75 30.07 21.34
CA PRO A 6 10.95 30.88 22.53
C PRO A 6 9.65 31.65 22.83
N ASP A 7 9.19 31.62 24.08
CA ASP A 7 7.98 32.30 24.58
C ASP A 7 6.62 31.80 24.06
N GLN A 8 6.52 30.58 23.51
CA GLN A 8 5.23 29.96 23.16
C GLN A 8 5.00 28.59 23.81
N LYS A 9 3.71 28.24 23.92
CA LYS A 9 3.25 26.93 24.40
C LYS A 9 3.71 25.83 23.43
N GLU A 10 4.13 24.69 23.97
CA GLU A 10 4.55 23.53 23.16
C GLU A 10 3.42 23.13 22.20
N THR A 11 3.75 22.97 20.92
CA THR A 11 2.83 22.44 19.91
C THR A 11 3.29 21.07 19.45
N TYR A 12 2.30 20.20 19.20
CA TYR A 12 2.50 18.85 18.70
C TYR A 12 1.97 18.76 17.29
N GLU A 13 2.82 18.27 16.38
CA GLU A 13 2.46 17.94 15.01
C GLU A 13 2.75 16.45 14.78
N PHE A 14 1.94 15.81 13.93
CA PHE A 14 2.27 14.48 13.42
C PHE A 14 3.65 14.51 12.75
N SER A 15 4.44 13.46 12.96
CA SER A 15 5.62 13.26 12.12
C SER A 15 5.19 12.98 10.69
N PRO A 16 6.04 13.27 9.69
CA PRO A 16 5.88 12.71 8.35
C PRO A 16 5.74 11.19 8.41
N ILE A 17 5.20 10.59 7.35
CA ILE A 17 5.15 9.13 7.21
C ILE A 17 6.58 8.63 6.95
N PHE A 18 7.04 7.66 7.73
CA PHE A 18 8.34 7.01 7.60
C PHE A 18 8.20 5.50 7.83
N ASP A 19 9.29 4.74 7.69
CA ASP A 19 9.36 3.27 7.88
C ASP A 19 8.56 2.44 6.85
N ASN A 20 8.59 2.86 5.58
CA ASN A 20 7.97 2.11 4.49
C ASN A 20 8.88 0.99 3.92
N GLY A 21 10.00 0.68 4.58
CA GLY A 21 11.02 -0.25 4.08
C GLY A 21 10.54 -1.70 3.97
N THR A 22 9.48 -2.05 4.71
CA THR A 22 8.84 -3.38 4.66
C THR A 22 7.70 -3.46 3.65
N SER A 23 7.44 -2.38 2.91
CA SER A 23 6.41 -2.33 1.87
C SER A 23 6.94 -2.81 0.51
N LEU A 24 6.07 -2.83 -0.50
CA LEU A 24 6.42 -3.03 -1.92
C LEU A 24 7.08 -4.39 -2.27
N GLY A 25 6.92 -5.39 -1.41
CA GLY A 25 7.37 -6.77 -1.69
C GLY A 25 8.88 -6.96 -1.66
N TYR A 26 9.57 -6.24 -0.76
CA TYR A 26 11.02 -6.29 -0.56
C TYR A 26 11.56 -7.70 -0.28
N GLU A 27 10.74 -8.59 0.27
CA GLU A 27 11.09 -9.97 0.59
C GLU A 27 11.30 -10.86 -0.65
N ASN A 28 10.79 -10.45 -1.82
CA ASN A 28 10.87 -11.24 -3.04
C ASN A 28 12.23 -11.06 -3.70
N ALA A 29 12.95 -12.17 -3.87
CA ALA A 29 14.23 -12.19 -4.58
C ALA A 29 14.05 -11.87 -6.07
N GLU A 30 15.05 -11.25 -6.68
CA GLU A 30 15.02 -10.77 -8.07
C GLU A 30 14.57 -11.83 -9.07
N LYS A 31 15.10 -13.05 -8.92
CA LYS A 31 14.77 -14.21 -9.76
C LYS A 31 13.30 -14.63 -9.73
N GLN A 32 12.53 -14.21 -8.73
CA GLN A 32 11.12 -14.56 -8.57
C GLN A 32 10.18 -13.52 -9.17
N LEU A 33 10.66 -12.28 -9.39
CA LEU A 33 9.80 -11.15 -9.76
C LEU A 33 9.08 -11.36 -11.09
N VAL A 34 9.77 -11.90 -12.09
CA VAL A 34 9.19 -12.17 -13.41
C VAL A 34 8.00 -13.13 -13.29
N ALA A 35 8.15 -14.20 -12.51
CA ALA A 35 7.07 -15.17 -12.31
C ALA A 35 5.91 -14.58 -11.49
N LEU A 36 6.19 -13.71 -10.52
CA LEU A 36 5.19 -13.03 -9.72
C LEU A 36 4.40 -11.97 -10.48
N CYS A 37 4.87 -11.51 -11.64
CA CYS A 37 4.15 -10.56 -12.50
C CYS A 37 3.05 -11.22 -13.35
N ASP A 38 2.99 -12.56 -13.40
CA ASP A 38 1.83 -13.28 -13.92
C ASP A 38 0.59 -12.92 -13.11
N THR A 39 -0.55 -12.68 -13.78
CA THR A 39 -1.77 -12.19 -13.14
C THR A 39 -2.22 -13.08 -11.99
N ASN A 40 -2.19 -14.41 -12.16
CA ASN A 40 -2.65 -15.34 -11.12
C ASN A 40 -1.71 -15.34 -9.92
N HIS A 41 -0.40 -15.28 -10.16
CA HIS A 41 0.59 -15.23 -9.09
C HIS A 41 0.57 -13.90 -8.34
N LEU A 42 0.40 -12.79 -9.04
CA LEU A 42 0.26 -11.47 -8.44
C LEU A 42 -1.00 -11.41 -7.59
N ASP A 43 -2.11 -11.96 -8.09
CA ASP A 43 -3.36 -11.97 -7.36
C ASP A 43 -3.29 -12.81 -6.10
N ALA A 44 -2.67 -13.99 -6.18
CA ALA A 44 -2.40 -14.84 -5.04
C ALA A 44 -1.43 -14.18 -4.05
N TYR A 45 -0.41 -13.47 -4.53
CA TYR A 45 0.54 -12.72 -3.70
C TYR A 45 -0.18 -11.63 -2.90
N ILE A 46 -1.02 -10.81 -3.55
CA ILE A 46 -1.80 -9.77 -2.86
C ILE A 46 -2.80 -10.40 -1.89
N GLY A 47 -3.47 -11.49 -2.29
CA GLY A 47 -4.46 -12.18 -1.44
C GLY A 47 -3.88 -12.80 -0.17
N ARG A 48 -2.62 -13.27 -0.20
CA ARG A 48 -1.91 -13.75 1.00
C ARG A 48 -1.47 -12.62 1.93
N GLY A 49 -1.44 -11.38 1.45
CA GLY A 49 -1.10 -10.20 2.23
C GLY A 49 -2.12 -9.98 3.35
N SER A 50 -1.76 -10.35 4.57
CA SER A 50 -2.59 -10.20 5.75
C SER A 50 -1.92 -9.29 6.76
N HIS A 51 -2.71 -8.44 7.41
CA HIS A 51 -2.19 -7.52 8.41
C HIS A 51 -2.24 -8.16 9.80
N HIS A 52 -1.28 -7.77 10.65
CA HIS A 52 -1.29 -8.10 12.07
C HIS A 52 -2.31 -7.29 12.89
N CYS A 53 -3.08 -6.42 12.25
CA CYS A 53 -4.17 -5.71 12.91
C CYS A 53 -5.37 -6.63 13.07
N SER A 54 -5.65 -7.03 14.31
CA SER A 54 -6.95 -7.56 14.71
C SER A 54 -7.95 -6.42 14.82
N TRP A 55 -9.19 -6.65 14.38
CA TRP A 55 -10.25 -5.63 14.51
C TRP A 55 -10.77 -5.54 15.95
N THR A 56 -10.73 -6.65 16.69
CA THR A 56 -11.06 -6.67 18.12
C THR A 56 -10.01 -7.46 18.89
N VAL A 57 -9.89 -7.18 20.19
CA VAL A 57 -8.99 -7.94 21.09
C VAL A 57 -9.36 -9.44 21.15
N ALA A 58 -10.61 -9.78 20.83
CA ALA A 58 -11.11 -11.15 20.81
C ALA A 58 -10.93 -11.86 19.46
N ASP A 59 -10.57 -11.13 18.40
CA ASP A 59 -10.51 -11.64 17.04
C ASP A 59 -9.05 -11.70 16.58
N ASP A 60 -8.38 -12.82 16.87
CA ASP A 60 -6.96 -13.06 16.55
C ASP A 60 -6.74 -13.43 15.06
N GLN A 61 -7.72 -13.15 14.20
CA GLN A 61 -7.65 -13.54 12.80
C GLN A 61 -6.97 -12.46 11.97
N ARG A 62 -5.88 -12.85 11.30
CA ARG A 62 -5.22 -12.04 10.30
C ARG A 62 -6.19 -11.80 9.14
N ALA A 63 -6.58 -10.56 8.92
CA ALA A 63 -7.48 -10.21 7.83
C ALA A 63 -6.70 -9.70 6.59
N PRO A 64 -7.13 -10.08 5.38
CA PRO A 64 -6.66 -9.47 4.14
C PRO A 64 -6.89 -7.95 4.11
N HIS A 65 -5.97 -7.22 3.49
CA HIS A 65 -6.02 -5.75 3.46
C HIS A 65 -7.34 -5.18 2.95
N ILE A 66 -7.87 -5.72 1.85
CA ILE A 66 -9.10 -5.22 1.24
C ILE A 66 -10.33 -5.47 2.12
N GLU A 67 -10.35 -6.60 2.85
CA GLU A 67 -11.41 -6.89 3.81
C GLU A 67 -11.38 -5.90 4.97
N LEU A 68 -10.19 -5.57 5.47
CA LEU A 68 -10.02 -4.52 6.49
C LEU A 68 -10.51 -3.16 5.98
N CYS A 69 -10.20 -2.78 4.74
CA CYS A 69 -10.72 -1.55 4.14
C CYS A 69 -12.25 -1.55 4.04
N ALA A 70 -12.84 -2.67 3.60
CA ALA A 70 -14.29 -2.82 3.49
C ALA A 70 -14.98 -2.66 4.84
N HIS A 71 -14.43 -3.33 5.86
CA HIS A 71 -14.93 -3.26 7.21
C HIS A 71 -14.75 -1.88 7.86
N TYR A 72 -13.62 -1.23 7.59
CA TYR A 72 -13.38 0.14 8.05
C TYR A 72 -14.39 1.11 7.44
N LEU A 73 -14.67 1.03 6.14
CA LEU A 73 -15.70 1.83 5.48
C LEU A 73 -17.11 1.59 6.03
N LYS A 74 -17.42 0.34 6.42
CA LYS A 74 -18.70 -0.01 7.03
C LYS A 74 -18.88 0.63 8.41
N THR A 75 -17.79 0.70 9.19
CA THR A 75 -17.81 1.21 10.58
C THR A 75 -17.57 2.72 10.66
N HIS A 76 -16.83 3.28 9.70
CA HIS A 76 -16.47 4.70 9.62
C HIS A 76 -16.70 5.21 8.17
N PRO A 77 -17.95 5.48 7.77
CA PRO A 77 -18.27 5.89 6.40
C PRO A 77 -17.62 7.21 5.96
N ASP A 78 -17.28 8.08 6.90
CA ASP A 78 -16.58 9.35 6.72
C ASP A 78 -15.15 9.17 6.17
N ALA A 79 -14.52 8.03 6.45
CA ALA A 79 -13.21 7.66 5.92
C ALA A 79 -13.16 7.49 4.40
N ARG A 80 -14.32 7.38 3.73
CA ARG A 80 -14.41 7.25 2.27
C ARG A 80 -13.65 8.34 1.54
N SER A 81 -13.76 9.58 2.00
CA SER A 81 -13.09 10.72 1.39
C SER A 81 -11.57 10.57 1.43
N ALA A 82 -11.01 10.26 2.61
CA ALA A 82 -9.59 9.99 2.78
C ALA A 82 -9.10 8.79 1.95
N MET A 83 -9.89 7.72 1.84
CA MET A 83 -9.56 6.57 0.98
C MET A 83 -9.58 6.93 -0.51
N GLN A 84 -10.44 7.85 -0.95
CA GLN A 84 -10.41 8.37 -2.31
C GLN A 84 -9.19 9.28 -2.54
N ASP A 85 -8.80 10.07 -1.54
CA ASP A 85 -7.65 10.96 -1.63
C ASP A 85 -6.35 10.21 -1.87
N VAL A 86 -6.14 9.05 -1.21
CA VAL A 86 -4.92 8.23 -1.42
C VAL A 86 -4.85 7.57 -2.80
N LEU A 87 -5.95 7.57 -3.56
CA LEU A 87 -6.01 7.02 -4.92
C LEU A 87 -5.80 8.09 -6.00
N ARG A 88 -5.62 9.36 -5.61
CA ARG A 88 -5.42 10.51 -6.51
C ARG A 88 -4.00 10.55 -7.07
N PHE A 89 -3.69 9.57 -7.89
CA PHE A 89 -2.51 9.55 -8.74
C PHE A 89 -2.84 8.84 -10.04
N GLU A 90 -2.13 9.20 -11.11
CA GLU A 90 -2.26 8.53 -12.39
C GLU A 90 -1.37 7.29 -12.42
N PRO A 91 -1.78 6.20 -13.09
CA PRO A 91 -0.94 5.01 -13.21
C PRO A 91 0.47 5.30 -13.74
N THR A 92 0.58 6.25 -14.66
CA THR A 92 1.85 6.69 -15.25
C THR A 92 2.80 7.34 -14.24
N ASP A 93 2.28 7.93 -13.15
CA ASP A 93 3.11 8.54 -12.11
C ASP A 93 3.93 7.45 -11.39
N ILE A 94 3.29 6.31 -11.08
CA ILE A 94 3.96 5.19 -10.43
C ILE A 94 5.01 4.56 -11.33
N GLU A 95 4.67 4.36 -12.61
CA GLU A 95 5.60 3.82 -13.60
C GLU A 95 6.83 4.73 -13.78
N THR A 96 6.59 6.04 -13.84
CA THR A 96 7.65 7.06 -13.96
C THR A 96 8.57 7.05 -12.73
N ILE A 97 8.00 7.12 -11.52
CA ILE A 97 8.77 7.05 -10.26
C ILE A 97 9.59 5.77 -10.19
N CYS A 98 9.00 4.62 -10.56
CA CYS A 98 9.71 3.35 -10.54
C CYS A 98 10.86 3.33 -11.57
N ALA A 99 10.66 3.89 -12.76
CA ALA A 99 11.70 3.99 -13.78
C ALA A 99 12.85 4.91 -13.32
N GLU A 100 12.54 6.07 -12.74
CA GLU A 100 13.54 6.99 -12.17
C GLU A 100 14.36 6.33 -11.06
N CYS A 101 13.73 5.53 -10.20
CA CYS A 101 14.41 4.80 -9.13
C CYS A 101 15.51 3.85 -9.65
N THR A 102 15.42 3.39 -10.90
CA THR A 102 16.46 2.54 -11.51
C THR A 102 17.76 3.27 -11.85
N GLN A 103 17.74 4.61 -11.85
CA GLN A 103 18.86 5.43 -12.29
C GLN A 103 19.82 5.81 -11.15
N PHE A 104 19.45 5.57 -9.89
CA PHE A 104 20.27 5.96 -8.76
C PHE A 104 21.50 5.06 -8.59
N PRO A 105 22.72 5.62 -8.51
CA PRO A 105 23.94 4.86 -8.31
C PRO A 105 24.13 4.50 -6.82
N VAL A 106 23.44 3.46 -6.37
CA VAL A 106 23.47 2.97 -4.98
C VAL A 106 24.01 1.54 -4.88
N GLY A 107 24.48 1.15 -3.69
CA GLY A 107 25.13 -0.16 -3.48
C GLY A 107 24.23 -1.38 -3.69
N VAL A 108 22.91 -1.21 -3.56
CA VAL A 108 21.90 -2.22 -3.91
C VAL A 108 20.90 -1.55 -4.85
N PRO A 109 20.98 -1.80 -6.17
CA PRO A 109 20.18 -1.06 -7.14
C PRO A 109 18.71 -1.48 -7.10
N PHE A 110 17.84 -0.54 -7.42
CA PHE A 110 16.46 -0.82 -7.78
C PHE A 110 16.45 -1.21 -9.27
N THR A 111 16.38 -2.49 -9.55
CA THR A 111 16.49 -3.04 -10.91
C THR A 111 15.26 -2.73 -11.77
N PRO A 112 15.38 -2.79 -13.11
CA PRO A 112 14.22 -2.69 -14.02
C PRO A 112 13.13 -3.73 -13.74
N GLU A 113 13.49 -4.96 -13.40
CA GLU A 113 12.55 -6.04 -13.08
C GLU A 113 11.77 -5.71 -11.80
N ARG A 114 12.44 -5.11 -10.81
CA ARG A 114 11.79 -4.63 -9.58
C ARG A 114 10.91 -3.41 -9.83
N ALA A 115 11.35 -2.46 -10.66
CA ALA A 115 10.51 -1.35 -11.08
C ALA A 115 9.21 -1.83 -11.74
N TYR A 116 9.32 -2.83 -12.62
CA TYR A 116 8.16 -3.45 -13.26
C TYR A 116 7.25 -4.15 -12.26
N PHE A 117 7.80 -5.00 -11.39
CA PHE A 117 7.02 -5.70 -10.36
C PHE A 117 6.31 -4.74 -9.39
N VAL A 118 7.03 -3.74 -8.86
CA VAL A 118 6.48 -2.76 -7.92
C VAL A 118 5.35 -1.95 -8.56
N SER A 119 5.53 -1.50 -9.81
CA SER A 119 4.48 -0.79 -10.55
C SER A 119 3.23 -1.64 -10.67
N ARG A 120 3.37 -2.90 -11.12
CA ARG A 120 2.24 -3.84 -11.23
C ARG A 120 1.56 -4.10 -9.89
N LEU A 121 2.34 -4.27 -8.82
CA LEU A 121 1.82 -4.51 -7.47
C LEU A 121 0.99 -3.33 -6.96
N VAL A 122 1.50 -2.10 -7.09
CA VAL A 122 0.80 -0.88 -6.65
C VAL A 122 -0.48 -0.68 -7.44
N LEU A 123 -0.43 -0.82 -8.77
CA LEU A 123 -1.59 -0.64 -9.64
C LEU A 123 -2.66 -1.71 -9.41
N ALA A 124 -2.28 -2.96 -9.18
CA ALA A 124 -3.22 -4.03 -8.84
C ALA A 124 -3.90 -3.79 -7.48
N ARG A 125 -3.14 -3.35 -6.46
CA ARG A 125 -3.71 -2.96 -5.15
C ARG A 125 -4.66 -1.76 -5.27
N ARG A 126 -4.28 -0.75 -6.05
CA ARG A 126 -5.15 0.39 -6.39
C ARG A 126 -6.45 -0.07 -7.03
N ALA A 127 -6.38 -0.94 -8.05
CA ALA A 127 -7.57 -1.44 -8.74
C ALA A 127 -8.54 -2.15 -7.79
N ARG A 128 -8.04 -2.94 -6.84
CA ARG A 128 -8.88 -3.59 -5.81
C ARG A 128 -9.54 -2.58 -4.87
N LEU A 129 -8.83 -1.54 -4.46
CA LEU A 129 -9.38 -0.51 -3.59
C LEU A 129 -10.40 0.37 -4.33
N VAL A 130 -10.17 0.69 -5.61
CA VAL A 130 -11.16 1.34 -6.49
C VAL A 130 -12.42 0.50 -6.59
N ALA A 131 -12.29 -0.79 -6.91
CA ALA A 131 -13.43 -1.70 -7.03
C ALA A 131 -14.24 -1.80 -5.72
N LEU A 132 -13.54 -1.79 -4.57
CA LEU A 132 -14.21 -1.72 -3.27
C LEU A 132 -15.01 -0.43 -3.09
N LEU A 133 -14.43 0.73 -3.42
CA LEU A 133 -15.09 2.03 -3.26
C LEU A 133 -16.27 2.22 -4.22
N GLU A 134 -16.20 1.66 -5.43
CA GLU A 134 -17.26 1.66 -6.44
C GLU A 134 -18.35 0.61 -6.16
N GLY A 135 -18.12 -0.32 -5.23
CA GLY A 135 -19.05 -1.41 -4.92
C GLY A 135 -19.06 -2.52 -5.98
N THR A 136 -18.05 -2.59 -6.83
CA THR A 136 -17.86 -3.64 -7.85
C THR A 136 -16.99 -4.80 -7.35
N HIS A 137 -16.47 -4.70 -6.12
CA HIS A 137 -15.85 -5.81 -5.42
C HIS A 137 -16.89 -6.90 -5.13
N GLY A 138 -16.57 -8.16 -5.43
CA GLY A 138 -17.47 -9.29 -5.15
C GLY A 138 -17.98 -9.23 -3.71
N LYS A 139 -19.32 -9.32 -3.54
CA LYS A 139 -19.95 -9.35 -2.23
C LYS A 139 -19.35 -10.48 -1.41
N LEU A 140 -18.75 -10.13 -0.28
CA LEU A 140 -18.50 -11.07 0.79
C LEU A 140 -19.84 -11.22 1.51
N ASP A 141 -20.59 -12.25 1.13
CA ASP A 141 -21.74 -12.75 1.89
C ASP A 141 -21.24 -13.45 3.17
#